data_AF-A0A671MN48-F1
#
_entry.id   AF-A0A671MN48-F1
#
_cell.length_a   1.000
_cell.length_b   1.000
_cell.length_c   1.000
_cell.angle_alpha   90.00
_cell.angle_beta   90.00
_cell.angle_gamma   90.00
#
_symmetry.space_group_name_H-M   'P 1'
#
loop_
_entity.id
_entity.type
_entity.pdbx_description
1 polymer ?
#
loop_
_entity_poly.entity_id
_entity_poly.type
_entity_poly.pdbx_seq_one_letter_code
_entity_poly.pdbx_strand_id
1 'polypeptide(L)'
;MSGGRFEFDDGGAYCGGWEGGKAHGHGICTGPKGQGEFSGSWNYGFEVVGLYTWPSGNTYEGYWSQGKRHGLGVETKGHWFYKGEWT
;
A
#
# COMPACT_ATOMS: atom_id res chain seq x y z
N MET A 1 -19.99 5.74 -5.85
CA MET A 1 -18.71 5.13 -5.46
C MET A 1 -18.90 3.62 -5.50
N SER A 2 -18.53 2.96 -6.58
CA SER A 2 -18.57 1.50 -6.70
C SER A 2 -17.25 0.92 -6.15
N GLY A 3 -17.04 1.07 -4.85
CA GLY A 3 -15.95 0.39 -4.17
C GLY A 3 -16.35 -1.06 -3.85
N GLY A 4 -15.37 -1.94 -3.71
CA GLY A 4 -15.57 -3.33 -3.33
C GLY A 4 -14.55 -3.77 -2.29
N ARG A 5 -14.91 -4.81 -1.52
CA ARG A 5 -14.02 -5.49 -0.58
C ARG A 5 -13.73 -6.89 -1.11
N PHE A 6 -12.46 -7.27 -1.09
CA PHE A 6 -11.99 -8.62 -1.39
C PHE A 6 -11.19 -9.12 -0.20
N GLU A 7 -11.50 -10.33 0.26
CA GLU A 7 -10.81 -10.97 1.38
C GLU A 7 -9.84 -12.02 0.80
N PHE A 8 -8.59 -11.98 1.26
CA PHE A 8 -7.57 -12.93 0.87
C PHE A 8 -7.66 -14.16 1.79
N ASP A 9 -7.28 -15.34 1.26
CA ASP A 9 -7.27 -16.59 2.04
C ASP A 9 -6.33 -16.55 3.25
N ASP A 10 -5.34 -15.64 3.24
CA ASP A 10 -4.39 -15.44 4.33
C ASP A 10 -4.93 -14.53 5.46
N GLY A 11 -6.17 -14.05 5.33
CA GLY A 11 -6.84 -13.16 6.29
C GLY A 11 -6.55 -11.66 6.10
N GLY A 12 -5.81 -11.27 5.06
CA GLY A 12 -5.76 -9.87 4.61
C GLY A 12 -7.00 -9.48 3.80
N ALA A 13 -7.09 -8.22 3.41
CA ALA A 13 -8.16 -7.74 2.54
C ALA A 13 -7.74 -6.52 1.71
N TYR A 14 -8.37 -6.35 0.55
CA TYR A 14 -8.38 -5.10 -0.19
C TYR A 14 -9.76 -4.45 -0.10
N CYS A 15 -9.80 -3.16 0.17
CA CYS A 15 -11.00 -2.32 0.15
C CYS A 15 -10.75 -1.09 -0.71
N GLY A 16 -11.39 -0.99 -1.87
CA GLY A 16 -11.12 0.11 -2.79
C GLY A 16 -11.82 0.01 -4.14
N GLY A 17 -11.32 0.78 -5.10
CA GLY A 17 -11.80 0.77 -6.48
C GLY A 17 -11.31 -0.46 -7.26
N TRP A 18 -12.08 -0.80 -8.29
CA TRP A 18 -11.79 -1.92 -9.17
C TRP A 18 -11.96 -1.49 -10.63
N GLU A 19 -11.03 -1.90 -11.48
CA GLU A 19 -11.13 -1.74 -12.94
C GLU A 19 -10.59 -3.01 -13.61
N GLY A 20 -11.35 -3.57 -14.56
CA GLY A 20 -10.95 -4.82 -15.25
C GLY A 20 -10.72 -6.01 -14.31
N GLY A 21 -11.43 -6.07 -13.18
CA GLY A 21 -11.25 -7.11 -12.16
C GLY A 21 -9.97 -6.98 -11.32
N LYS A 22 -9.28 -5.83 -11.41
CA LYS A 22 -8.06 -5.55 -10.63
C LYS A 22 -8.25 -4.32 -9.75
N ALA A 23 -7.54 -4.28 -8.63
CA ALA A 23 -7.48 -3.09 -7.77
C ALA A 23 -7.03 -1.87 -8.59
N HIS A 24 -7.80 -0.79 -8.54
CA HIS A 24 -7.55 0.42 -9.31
C HIS A 24 -8.11 1.66 -8.61
N GLY A 25 -7.45 2.81 -8.77
CA GLY A 25 -7.84 4.04 -8.10
C GLY A 25 -7.35 4.04 -6.66
N HIS A 26 -8.16 4.51 -5.72
CA HIS A 26 -7.75 4.56 -4.30
C HIS A 26 -8.28 3.34 -3.54
N GLY A 27 -7.45 2.81 -2.65
CA GLY A 27 -7.83 1.68 -1.81
C GLY A 27 -6.83 1.38 -0.70
N ILE A 28 -7.29 0.55 0.23
CA ILE A 28 -6.53 0.06 1.37
C ILE A 28 -6.34 -1.45 1.19
N CYS A 29 -5.10 -1.93 1.33
CA CYS A 29 -4.76 -3.35 1.32
C CYS A 29 -4.06 -3.72 2.62
N THR A 30 -4.54 -4.74 3.32
CA THR A 30 -3.88 -5.30 4.49
C THR A 30 -3.13 -6.58 4.13
N GLY A 31 -2.00 -6.80 4.79
CA GLY A 31 -1.24 -8.04 4.64
C GLY A 31 -1.88 -9.22 5.38
N PRO A 32 -1.22 -10.40 5.35
CA PRO A 32 -1.71 -11.63 5.97
C PRO A 32 -2.15 -11.43 7.42
N LYS A 33 -3.31 -11.98 7.78
CA LYS A 33 -3.94 -11.82 9.10
C LYS A 33 -4.16 -10.35 9.50
N GLY A 34 -4.34 -9.47 8.53
CA GLY A 34 -4.47 -8.03 8.75
C GLY A 34 -3.19 -7.33 9.20
N GLN A 35 -2.02 -7.95 9.00
CA GLN A 35 -0.75 -7.39 9.45
C GLN A 35 -0.13 -6.49 8.39
N GLY A 36 0.03 -5.22 8.76
CA GLY A 36 0.50 -4.19 7.86
C GLY A 36 -0.60 -3.70 6.93
N GLU A 37 -0.47 -2.47 6.49
CA GLU A 37 -1.49 -1.80 5.69
C GLU A 37 -0.83 -0.89 4.66
N PHE A 38 -1.22 -1.04 3.40
CA PHE A 38 -1.01 -0.04 2.36
C PHE A 38 -2.29 0.78 2.19
N SER A 39 -2.17 2.10 2.17
CA SER A 39 -3.24 3.02 1.80
C SER A 39 -2.74 3.97 0.72
N GLY A 40 -3.40 3.98 -0.43
CA GLY A 40 -2.99 4.84 -1.52
C GLY A 40 -3.61 4.50 -2.88
N SER A 41 -2.87 4.87 -3.92
CA SER A 41 -3.24 4.71 -5.31
C SER A 41 -2.77 3.39 -5.88
N TRP A 42 -3.65 2.78 -6.67
CA TRP A 42 -3.51 1.49 -7.32
C TRP A 42 -3.72 1.64 -8.81
N ASN A 43 -2.93 0.92 -9.60
CA ASN A 43 -3.08 0.83 -11.04
C ASN A 43 -3.02 -0.63 -11.48
N TYR A 44 -4.19 -1.18 -11.85
CA TYR A 44 -4.32 -2.56 -12.36
C TYR A 44 -3.65 -3.63 -11.48
N GLY A 45 -3.87 -3.53 -10.17
CA GLY A 45 -3.39 -4.49 -9.18
C GLY A 45 -2.05 -4.13 -8.53
N PHE A 46 -1.41 -3.04 -8.93
CA PHE A 46 -0.13 -2.60 -8.37
C PHE A 46 -0.26 -1.28 -7.64
N GLU A 47 0.45 -1.16 -6.52
CA GLU A 47 0.65 0.09 -5.80
C GLU A 47 1.43 1.09 -6.67
N VAL A 48 1.04 2.36 -6.64
CA VAL A 48 1.70 3.45 -7.40
C VAL A 48 2.29 4.49 -6.45
N VAL A 49 1.47 5.00 -5.53
CA VAL A 49 1.89 5.98 -4.53
C VAL A 49 1.00 5.81 -3.30
N GLY A 50 1.59 5.82 -2.11
CA GLY A 50 0.84 5.64 -0.89
C GLY A 50 1.70 5.46 0.34
N LEU A 51 1.00 5.25 1.45
CA LEU A 51 1.55 5.00 2.77
C LEU A 51 1.46 3.50 3.05
N TYR A 52 2.60 2.87 3.34
CA TYR A 52 2.62 1.57 3.98
C TYR A 52 2.98 1.72 5.45
N THR A 53 2.18 1.11 6.32
CA THR A 53 2.44 0.99 7.75
C THR A 53 2.79 -0.46 8.06
N TRP A 54 4.00 -0.71 8.55
CA TRP A 54 4.39 -2.03 9.02
C TRP A 54 3.76 -2.34 10.38
N PRO A 55 3.61 -3.64 10.76
CA PRO A 55 3.15 -4.02 12.09
C PRO A 55 3.98 -3.43 13.25
N SER A 56 5.24 -3.09 12.98
CA SER A 56 6.11 -2.41 13.95
C SER A 56 5.77 -0.94 14.19
N GLY A 57 4.83 -0.37 13.43
CA GLY A 57 4.53 1.07 13.41
C GLY A 57 5.48 1.91 12.54
N ASN A 58 6.48 1.29 11.91
CA ASN A 58 7.29 1.98 10.91
C ASN A 58 6.42 2.33 9.70
N THR A 59 6.79 3.38 8.98
CA THR A 59 6.04 3.82 7.82
C THR A 59 6.92 4.16 6.63
N TYR A 60 6.33 4.07 5.44
CA TYR A 60 6.91 4.60 4.22
C TYR A 60 5.80 5.25 3.40
N GLU A 61 5.95 6.53 3.14
CA GLU A 61 5.10 7.31 2.26
C GLU A 61 5.88 7.65 1.00
N GLY A 62 5.44 7.20 -0.17
CA GLY A 62 6.17 7.45 -1.40
C GLY A 62 5.65 6.66 -2.58
N TYR A 63 6.46 6.58 -3.64
CA TYR A 63 6.14 5.79 -4.82
C TYR A 63 6.43 4.31 -4.60
N TRP A 64 5.70 3.49 -5.34
CA TRP A 64 5.79 2.05 -5.31
C TRP A 64 5.88 1.50 -6.73
N SER A 65 6.60 0.40 -6.88
CA SER A 65 6.71 -0.33 -8.12
C SER A 65 6.96 -1.80 -7.81
N GLN A 66 6.13 -2.70 -8.35
CA GLN A 66 6.27 -4.15 -8.18
C GLN A 66 6.37 -4.57 -6.69
N GLY A 67 5.51 -3.98 -5.84
CA GLY A 67 5.48 -4.27 -4.39
C GLY A 67 6.68 -3.74 -3.60
N LYS A 68 7.52 -2.89 -4.20
CA LYS A 68 8.70 -2.29 -3.56
C LYS A 68 8.58 -0.78 -3.54
N ARG A 69 9.16 -0.18 -2.49
CA ARG A 69 9.42 1.25 -2.40
C ARG A 69 10.25 1.71 -3.59
N HIS A 70 9.91 2.83 -4.20
CA HIS A 70 10.55 3.33 -5.39
C HIS A 70 10.44 4.86 -5.46
N GLY A 71 11.23 5.51 -6.31
CA GLY A 71 11.21 6.96 -6.52
C GLY A 71 11.33 7.75 -5.22
N LEU A 72 10.72 8.93 -5.16
CA LEU A 72 10.77 9.78 -3.98
C LEU A 72 9.86 9.26 -2.85
N GLY A 73 10.32 9.40 -1.61
CA GLY A 73 9.52 9.05 -0.44
C GLY A 73 10.09 9.53 0.89
N VAL A 74 9.41 9.14 1.96
CA VAL A 74 9.80 9.35 3.35
C VAL A 74 9.60 8.03 4.10
N GLU A 75 10.67 7.47 4.64
CA GLU A 75 10.60 6.34 5.57
C GLU A 75 10.70 6.86 7.01
N THR A 76 9.79 6.45 7.88
CA THR A 76 9.85 6.72 9.32
C THR A 76 10.09 5.43 10.09
N LYS A 77 11.11 5.44 10.95
CA LYS A 77 11.53 4.35 11.83
C LYS A 77 11.76 4.88 13.24
N GLY A 78 10.74 4.78 14.10
CA GLY A 78 10.76 5.39 15.42
C GLY A 78 10.96 6.90 15.33
N HIS A 79 12.06 7.41 15.89
CA HIS A 79 12.40 8.84 15.86
C HIS A 79 13.17 9.27 14.59
N TRP A 80 13.53 8.32 13.74
CA TRP A 80 14.28 8.61 12.53
C TRP A 80 13.35 8.73 11.33
N PHE A 81 13.60 9.72 10.48
CA PHE A 81 13.03 9.78 9.15
C PHE A 81 14.13 9.92 8.11
N TYR A 82 13.98 9.22 6.99
CA TYR A 82 14.81 9.39 5.81
C TYR A 82 13.93 9.88 4.67
N LYS A 83 14.34 10.97 4.03
CA LYS A 83 13.71 11.54 2.85
C LYS A 83 14.70 11.46 1.70
N GLY A 84 14.34 10.78 0.64
CA GLY A 84 15.26 10.54 -0.47
C GLY A 84 14.61 9.82 -1.64
N GLU A 85 15.42 9.08 -2.37
CA GLU A 85 15.01 8.30 -3.53
C GLU A 85 15.29 6.81 -3.28
N TRP A 86 14.34 5.96 -3.67
CA TRP A 86 14.41 4.50 -3.59
C TRP A 86 14.43 3.92 -5.01
N THR A 87 15.20 2.86 -5.22
CA THR A 87 15.35 2.20 -6.51
C THR A 87 14.93 0.74 -6.47
#